data_AF-A0A2A7UZK3-F1
#
_entry.id   AF-A0A2A7UZK3-F1
#
_cell.length_a   1.000
_cell.length_b   1.000
_cell.length_c   1.000
_cell.angle_alpha   90.00
_cell.angle_beta   90.00
_cell.angle_gamma   90.00
#
_symmetry.space_group_name_H-M   'P 1'
#
loop_
_entity.id
_entity.type
_entity.pdbx_description
1 polymer ?
#
loop_
_entity_poly.entity_id
_entity_poly.type
_entity_poly.pdbx_seq_one_letter_code
_entity_poly.pdbx_strand_id
1 'polypeptide(L)' 'MQRRFPLLLTFNHTMLLLGACCVLLMVGFSYRDQRWGPWTMLVAVICLLLLMGYSILNLL' A
#
# COMPACT_ATOMS: atom_id res chain seq x y z
N MET A 1 -8.29 26.41 -16.84
CA MET A 1 -7.10 26.06 -16.04
C MET A 1 -7.54 25.50 -14.68
N GLN A 2 -7.94 24.22 -14.60
CA GLN A 2 -8.48 23.63 -13.35
C GLN A 2 -8.19 22.12 -13.21
N ARG A 3 -7.09 21.60 -13.79
CA ARG A 3 -6.81 20.14 -13.84
C ARG A 3 -5.36 19.70 -13.52
N ARG A 4 -4.60 20.45 -12.71
CA ARG A 4 -3.24 20.01 -12.28
C ARG A 4 -3.10 19.69 -10.78
N PHE A 5 -3.98 20.18 -9.92
CA PHE A 5 -3.87 19.96 -8.48
C PHE A 5 -4.33 18.59 -7.92
N PRO A 6 -5.33 17.86 -8.50
CA PRO A 6 -5.76 16.60 -7.89
C PRO A 6 -4.79 15.42 -8.17
N LEU A 7 -3.98 15.51 -9.22
CA LEU A 7 -3.05 14.43 -9.60
C LEU A 7 -1.87 14.36 -8.61
N LEU A 8 -1.29 15.50 -8.23
CA LEU A 8 -0.21 15.56 -7.22
C LEU A 8 -0.67 15.09 -5.84
N LEU A 9 -1.91 15.40 -5.45
CA LEU A 9 -2.46 14.99 -4.15
C LEU A 9 -2.75 13.48 -4.14
N THR A 10 -3.40 12.96 -5.19
CA THR A 10 -3.62 11.51 -5.38
C THR A 10 -2.30 10.76 -5.46
N PHE A 11 -1.30 11.28 -6.18
CA PHE A 11 0.01 10.66 -6.34
C PHE A 11 0.82 10.66 -5.04
N ASN A 12 0.79 11.74 -4.26
CA ASN A 12 1.38 11.74 -2.92
C ASN A 12 0.66 10.76 -1.98
N HIS A 13 -0.68 10.67 -2.06
CA HIS A 13 -1.46 9.72 -1.26
C HIS A 13 -1.13 8.27 -1.62
N THR A 14 -1.03 7.93 -2.91
CA THR A 14 -0.66 6.58 -3.35
C THR A 14 0.78 6.24 -3.00
N MET A 15 1.71 7.20 -3.12
CA MET A 15 3.11 7.04 -2.69
C MET A 15 3.23 6.83 -1.16
N LEU A 16 2.48 7.57 -0.35
CA LEU A 16 2.43 7.41 1.11
C LEU A 16 1.87 6.04 1.50
N LEU A 17 0.78 5.61 0.85
CA LEU A 17 0.17 4.31 1.10
C LEU A 17 1.07 3.15 0.64
N LEU A 18 1.78 3.30 -0.50
CA LEU A 18 2.80 2.34 -0.92
C LEU A 18 3.90 2.24 0.13
N GLY A 19 4.43 3.39 0.58
CA GLY A 19 5.47 3.45 1.62
C GLY A 19 5.02 2.77 2.91
N ALA A 20 3.80 3.06 3.38
CA ALA A 20 3.22 2.41 4.55
C ALA A 20 3.11 0.89 4.36
N CYS A 21 2.69 0.41 3.18
CA CYS A 21 2.58 -1.02 2.90
C CYS A 21 3.95 -1.72 2.84
N CYS A 22 4.98 -1.06 2.29
CA CYS A 22 6.36 -1.55 2.30
C CYS A 22 6.92 -1.66 3.73
N VAL A 23 6.64 -0.69 4.61
CA VAL A 23 7.05 -0.75 6.02
C VAL A 23 6.31 -1.86 6.77
N LEU A 24 5.01 -2.05 6.51
CA LEU A 24 4.22 -3.17 7.05
C LEU A 24 4.80 -4.53 6.65
N LEU A 25 5.23 -4.69 5.39
CA LEU A 25 5.93 -5.89 4.93
C LEU A 25 7.24 -6.07 5.70
N MET A 26 8.04 -5.01 5.84
CA MET A 26 9.32 -5.02 6.54
C MET A 26 9.17 -5.37 8.03
N VAL A 27 8.13 -4.86 8.69
CA VAL A 27 7.75 -5.23 10.07
C VAL A 27 7.30 -6.69 10.14
N GLY A 28 6.52 -7.18 9.17
CA GLY A 28 6.13 -8.59 9.07
C GLY A 28 7.34 -9.53 8.88
N PHE A 29 8.34 -9.11 8.10
CA PHE A 29 9.63 -9.80 7.99
C PHE A 29 10.45 -9.76 9.28
N SER A 30 10.37 -8.67 10.05
CA SER A 30 11.07 -8.55 11.34
C SER A 30 10.44 -9.41 12.44
N TYR A 31 9.14 -9.73 12.32
CA TYR A 31 8.41 -10.60 13.25
C TYR A 31 8.45 -12.09 12.86
N ARG A 32 9.34 -12.48 11.94
CA ARG A 32 9.39 -13.83 11.34
C ARG A 32 9.67 -14.95 12.34
N ASP A 33 10.31 -14.67 13.48
CA ASP A 33 10.53 -15.65 14.55
C ASP A 33 9.26 -16.07 15.29
N GLN A 34 8.18 -15.29 15.20
CA GLN A 34 6.88 -15.62 15.77
C GLN A 34 6.08 -16.46 14.76
N ARG A 35 5.41 -17.54 15.20
CA ARG A 35 4.53 -18.40 14.37
C ARG A 35 3.45 -17.64 13.57
N TRP A 36 3.20 -16.37 13.90
CA TRP A 36 2.24 -15.46 13.27
C TRP A 36 2.83 -14.58 12.15
N GLY A 37 4.16 -14.61 11.95
CA GLY A 37 4.84 -13.88 10.87
C GLY A 37 4.23 -14.07 9.48
N PRO A 38 3.92 -15.32 9.03
CA PRO A 38 3.34 -15.56 7.71
C PRO A 38 1.98 -14.89 7.49
N TRP A 39 1.17 -14.79 8.54
CA TRP A 39 -0.16 -14.16 8.48
C TRP A 39 -0.05 -12.65 8.29
N THR A 40 0.89 -12.00 8.97
CA THR A 40 1.12 -10.56 8.82
C THR A 40 1.58 -10.21 7.40
N MET A 41 2.39 -11.07 6.78
CA MET A 41 2.82 -10.91 5.39
C MET A 41 1.65 -11.04 4.41
N LEU A 42 0.77 -12.04 4.60
CA LEU A 42 -0.42 -12.21 3.76
C LEU A 42 -1.35 -11.01 3.82
N VAL A 43 -1.62 -10.50 5.03
CA VAL A 43 -2.47 -9.31 5.22
C VAL A 43 -1.86 -8.08 4.54
N ALA A 44 -0.55 -7.89 4.64
CA ALA A 44 0.14 -6.78 3.99
C ALA A 44 0.05 -6.89 2.45
N VAL A 45 0.28 -8.08 1.87
CA VAL A 45 0.17 -8.31 0.43
C VAL A 45 -1.27 -8.09 -0.08
N ILE A 46 -2.28 -8.58 0.64
CA ILE A 46 -3.69 -8.39 0.28
C ILE A 46 -4.07 -6.90 0.29
N CYS A 47 -3.64 -6.15 1.30
CA CYS A 47 -3.83 -4.70 1.35
C CYS A 47 -3.18 -4.01 0.14
N LEU A 48 -1.95 -4.41 -0.22
CA LEU A 48 -1.23 -3.86 -1.37
C LEU A 48 -1.97 -4.11 -2.69
N LEU A 49 -2.46 -5.33 -2.90
CA LEU A 49 -3.24 -5.70 -4.09
C LEU A 49 -4.55 -4.93 -4.20
N LEU A 50 -5.30 -4.82 -3.10
CA LEU A 50 -6.54 -4.03 -3.05
C LEU A 50 -6.28 -2.57 -3.34
N LEU A 51 -5.20 -2.01 -2.79
CA LEU A 51 -4.84 -0.63 -3.01
C LEU A 51 -4.48 -0.34 -4.48
N MET A 52 -3.67 -1.22 -5.09
CA MET A 52 -3.34 -1.12 -6.51
C MET A 52 -4.61 -1.24 -7.37
N GLY A 53 -5.48 -2.21 -7.09
CA GLY A 53 -6.75 -2.37 -7.80
C GLY A 53 -7.65 -1.14 -7.69
N TYR A 54 -7.81 -0.58 -6.48
CA TYR A 54 -8.60 0.63 -6.26
C TYR A 54 -8.01 1.84 -6.99
N SER A 55 -6.69 1.98 -6.99
CA SER A 55 -6.02 3.07 -7.69
C SER A 55 -6.24 3.02 -9.19
N ILE A 56 -6.24 1.82 -9.79
CA ILE A 56 -6.49 1.61 -11.23
C ILE A 56 -7.95 1.91 -11.57
N LEU A 57 -8.91 1.39 -10.79
CA LEU A 57 -10.33 1.65 -11.00
C LEU A 57 -10.70 3.12 -10.85
N ASN A 58 -10.04 3.84 -9.93
CA ASN A 58 -10.26 5.27 -9.74
C ASN A 58 -9.52 6.14 -10.78
N LEU A 59 -8.58 5.55 -11.54
CA LEU A 59 -7.87 6.19 -12.66
C LEU A 59 -8.58 6.00 -14.00
N LEU A 60 -9.45 4.97 -14.11
CA LEU A 60 -10.25 4.64 -15.29
C LEU A 60 -11.53 5.49 -15.35
#